data_AF-F9P8P2-F1
#
_entry.id   AF-F9P8P2-F1
#
_cell.length_a   1.000
_cell.length_b   1.000
_cell.length_c   1.000
_cell.angle_alpha   90.00
_cell.angle_beta   90.00
_cell.angle_gamma   90.00
#
_symmetry.space_group_name_H-M   'P 1'
#
loop_
_entity.id
_entity.type
_entity.pdbx_description
1 polymer ?
#
loop_
_entity_poly.entity_id
_entity_poly.type
_entity_poly.pdbx_seq_one_letter_code
_entity_poly.pdbx_strand_id
1 'polypeptide(L)'
;MELFLNELGVANQEDEYTITFNGGLVQRNTGEILDKTVFAYDDVTRIFEETEKLGLPLDAICEGAVYQIQSDHESLYQTCNPALTFESVSFADLSSQQTYNKCVTAYAPDLLDRGIAQFSSDLFDKYEIFKSRDMLLEWSPKNVHKANGLEKLISHLGIEQSEVMTCGDEANDLSMIKWAGLGVAMQNAVAAVKEVANVVTPMTNDEDAVAWAIEKHVLK
;
A
#
# COMPACT_ATOMS: atom_id res chain seq x y z
N MET A 1 -8.10 -4.82 -9.71
CA MET A 1 -8.93 -3.69 -9.25
C MET A 1 -10.24 -3.64 -10.02
N GLU A 2 -10.22 -3.55 -11.35
CA GLU A 2 -11.44 -3.48 -12.18
C GLU A 2 -12.49 -4.55 -11.89
N LEU A 3 -12.08 -5.81 -11.66
CA LEU A 3 -13.01 -6.89 -11.31
C LEU A 3 -13.92 -6.52 -10.12
N PHE A 4 -13.31 -6.08 -9.00
CA PHE A 4 -14.04 -5.76 -7.77
C PHE A 4 -14.87 -4.49 -7.90
N LEU A 5 -14.38 -3.47 -8.62
CA LEU A 5 -15.17 -2.25 -8.86
C LEU A 5 -16.42 -2.56 -9.68
N ASN A 6 -16.32 -3.46 -10.66
CA ASN A 6 -17.48 -3.91 -11.44
C ASN A 6 -18.45 -4.75 -10.58
N GLU A 7 -17.94 -5.66 -9.75
CA GLU A 7 -18.76 -6.49 -8.85
C GLU A 7 -19.55 -5.65 -7.84
N LEU A 8 -18.92 -4.61 -7.29
CA LEU A 8 -19.56 -3.65 -6.39
C LEU A 8 -20.49 -2.65 -7.10
N GLY A 9 -20.49 -2.61 -8.44
CA GLY A 9 -21.29 -1.66 -9.22
C GLY A 9 -20.78 -0.21 -9.20
N VAL A 10 -19.54 0.00 -8.73
CA VAL A 10 -18.93 1.32 -8.53
C VAL A 10 -17.93 1.70 -9.63
N ALA A 11 -17.70 0.82 -10.61
CA ALA A 11 -16.82 1.10 -11.75
C ALA A 11 -17.37 2.23 -12.63
N ASN A 12 -16.50 3.14 -13.07
CA ASN A 12 -16.84 4.29 -13.91
C ASN A 12 -17.91 5.24 -13.34
N GLN A 13 -18.14 5.21 -12.03
CA GLN A 13 -19.04 6.15 -11.35
C GLN A 13 -18.26 7.41 -10.91
N GLU A 14 -18.84 8.59 -11.13
CA GLU A 14 -18.21 9.89 -10.83
C GLU A 14 -18.08 10.18 -9.33
N ASP A 15 -19.02 9.65 -8.54
CA ASP A 15 -19.11 9.84 -7.09
C ASP A 15 -18.48 8.69 -6.28
N GLU A 16 -17.73 7.82 -6.94
CA GLU A 16 -17.06 6.68 -6.32
C GLU A 16 -15.54 6.80 -6.49
N TYR A 17 -14.80 6.37 -5.47
CA TYR A 17 -13.38 6.66 -5.35
C TYR A 17 -12.58 5.42 -4.97
N THR A 18 -11.32 5.38 -5.41
CA THR A 18 -10.35 4.36 -5.02
C THR A 18 -9.07 5.01 -4.53
N ILE A 19 -8.55 4.48 -3.42
CA ILE A 19 -7.22 4.80 -2.91
C ILE A 19 -6.32 3.57 -3.14
N THR A 20 -5.24 3.72 -3.88
CA THR A 20 -4.28 2.64 -4.16
C THR A 20 -2.86 3.00 -3.70
N PHE A 21 -1.93 2.05 -3.80
CA PHE A 21 -0.52 2.21 -3.39
C PHE A 21 -0.37 2.75 -1.97
N ASN A 22 -1.11 2.16 -1.02
CA ASN A 22 -1.16 2.56 0.39
C ASN A 22 -1.50 4.04 0.64
N GLY A 23 -2.18 4.73 -0.28
CA GLY A 23 -2.47 6.17 -0.14
C GLY A 23 -1.70 7.05 -1.13
N GLY A 24 -0.83 6.47 -1.96
CA GLY A 24 -0.05 7.20 -2.95
C GLY A 24 -0.86 7.64 -4.17
N LEU A 25 -2.05 7.07 -4.40
CA LEU A 25 -2.91 7.48 -5.50
C LEU A 25 -4.36 7.51 -5.02
N VAL A 26 -4.98 8.67 -5.13
CA VAL A 26 -6.41 8.91 -4.88
C VAL A 26 -7.04 9.27 -6.22
N GLN A 27 -8.06 8.53 -6.61
CA GLN A 27 -8.71 8.71 -7.92
C GLN A 27 -10.21 8.45 -7.84
N ARG A 28 -10.97 9.07 -8.75
CA ARG A 28 -12.34 8.63 -9.08
C ARG A 28 -12.29 7.27 -9.76
N ASN A 29 -13.37 6.51 -9.66
CA ASN A 29 -13.52 5.22 -10.35
C ASN A 29 -13.72 5.38 -11.86
N THR A 30 -13.82 6.62 -12.37
CA THR A 30 -13.69 6.98 -13.79
C THR A 30 -12.23 7.01 -14.28
N GLY A 31 -11.26 6.93 -13.37
CA GLY A 31 -9.82 7.03 -13.66
C GLY A 31 -9.25 8.44 -13.52
N GLU A 32 -10.06 9.45 -13.18
CA GLU A 32 -9.56 10.79 -12.89
C GLU A 32 -8.73 10.80 -11.59
N ILE A 33 -7.47 11.24 -11.70
CA ILE A 33 -6.54 11.35 -10.58
C ILE A 33 -6.83 12.63 -9.80
N LEU A 34 -7.11 12.49 -8.50
CA LEU A 34 -7.34 13.61 -7.58
C LEU A 34 -6.07 14.00 -6.85
N ASP A 35 -5.32 13.01 -6.36
CA ASP A 35 -4.01 13.20 -5.74
C ASP A 35 -3.08 12.03 -6.11
N LYS A 36 -1.81 12.34 -6.33
CA LYS A 36 -0.80 11.35 -6.65
C LYS A 36 0.55 11.73 -6.03
N THR A 37 1.07 10.84 -5.19
CA THR A 37 2.41 10.92 -4.59
C THR A 37 3.19 9.69 -5.04
N VAL A 38 4.34 9.93 -5.68
CA VAL A 38 5.15 8.91 -6.36
C VAL A 38 6.62 9.16 -6.10
N PHE A 39 7.43 8.12 -6.29
CA PHE A 39 8.88 8.25 -6.35
C PHE A 39 9.32 8.89 -7.66
N ALA A 40 10.30 9.78 -7.55
CA ALA A 40 11.11 10.19 -8.69
C ALA A 40 12.21 9.14 -8.96
N TYR A 41 12.86 9.24 -10.11
CA TYR A 41 14.00 8.38 -10.45
C TYR A 41 15.11 8.42 -9.40
N ASP A 42 15.41 9.58 -8.84
CA ASP A 42 16.45 9.75 -7.82
C ASP A 42 16.11 8.99 -6.52
N ASP A 43 14.83 8.88 -6.17
CA ASP A 43 14.40 8.07 -5.03
C ASP A 43 14.64 6.58 -5.29
N VAL A 44 14.24 6.09 -6.46
CA VAL A 44 14.47 4.70 -6.86
C VAL A 44 15.96 4.40 -6.92
N THR A 45 16.77 5.34 -7.40
CA THR A 45 18.24 5.25 -7.40
C THR A 45 18.78 5.10 -5.98
N ARG A 46 18.36 5.95 -5.04
CA ARG A 46 18.82 5.88 -3.66
C ARG A 46 18.44 4.56 -2.98
N ILE A 47 17.24 4.05 -3.24
CA ILE A 47 16.75 2.76 -2.72
C ILE A 47 17.56 1.62 -3.34
N PHE A 48 17.72 1.61 -4.66
CA PHE A 48 18.48 0.60 -5.39
C PHE A 48 19.92 0.50 -4.88
N GLU A 49 20.61 1.63 -4.73
CA GLU A 49 21.97 1.64 -4.19
C GLU A 49 22.06 1.08 -2.76
N GLU A 50 21.01 1.24 -1.94
CA GLU A 50 21.00 0.64 -0.60
C GLU A 50 20.78 -0.87 -0.67
N THR A 51 19.77 -1.30 -1.43
CA THR A 51 19.42 -2.72 -1.53
C THR A 51 20.52 -3.52 -2.22
N GLU A 52 21.15 -2.95 -3.25
CA GLU A 52 22.27 -3.57 -3.98
C GLU A 52 23.48 -3.82 -3.06
N LYS A 53 23.86 -2.85 -2.22
CA LYS A 53 24.95 -3.01 -1.23
C LYS A 53 24.72 -4.19 -0.27
N LEU A 54 23.45 -4.52 -0.02
CA LEU A 54 23.03 -5.55 0.91
C LEU A 54 22.67 -6.87 0.21
N GLY A 55 22.83 -6.95 -1.12
CA GLY A 55 22.43 -8.13 -1.89
C GLY A 55 20.93 -8.39 -1.79
N LEU A 56 20.10 -7.35 -1.80
CA LEU A 56 18.65 -7.48 -1.81
C LEU A 56 18.11 -7.08 -3.19
N PRO A 57 17.20 -7.87 -3.79
CA PRO A 57 16.57 -7.49 -5.05
C PRO A 57 15.63 -6.30 -4.85
N LEU A 58 15.42 -5.53 -5.92
CA LEU A 58 14.47 -4.41 -5.93
C LEU A 58 13.62 -4.48 -7.19
N ASP A 59 12.30 -4.35 -7.01
CA ASP A 59 11.38 -4.15 -8.11
C ASP A 59 10.75 -2.75 -8.00
N ALA A 60 10.70 -2.03 -9.12
CA ALA A 60 10.06 -0.73 -9.20
C ALA A 60 8.69 -0.86 -9.89
N ILE A 61 7.64 -0.35 -9.26
CA ILE A 61 6.27 -0.47 -9.76
C ILE A 61 5.85 0.86 -10.37
N CYS A 62 5.49 0.83 -11.64
CA CYS A 62 4.94 1.98 -12.35
C CYS A 62 3.69 1.53 -13.09
N GLU A 63 2.56 2.18 -12.82
CA GLU A 63 1.32 2.14 -13.60
C GLU A 63 1.15 0.93 -14.53
N GLY A 64 0.67 -0.18 -13.96
CA GLY A 64 0.31 -1.38 -14.72
C GLY A 64 1.45 -2.37 -14.98
N ALA A 65 2.70 -2.02 -14.67
CA ALA A 65 3.85 -2.90 -14.79
C ALA A 65 4.75 -2.91 -13.54
N VAL A 66 5.44 -4.03 -13.37
CA VAL A 66 6.51 -4.21 -12.39
C VAL A 66 7.83 -4.36 -13.15
N TYR A 67 8.73 -3.41 -12.97
CA TYR A 67 10.10 -3.52 -13.44
C TYR A 67 10.91 -4.32 -12.44
N GLN A 68 11.19 -5.58 -12.79
CA GLN A 68 12.05 -6.46 -12.01
C GLN A 68 13.51 -6.12 -12.34
N ILE A 69 14.15 -5.37 -11.44
CA ILE A 69 15.50 -4.86 -11.68
C ILE A 69 16.50 -6.01 -11.50
N GLN A 70 17.31 -6.25 -12.51
CA GLN A 70 18.32 -7.31 -12.48
C GLN A 70 19.32 -7.10 -11.33
N SER A 71 19.55 -8.15 -10.56
CA SER A 71 20.52 -8.19 -9.47
C SER A 71 21.08 -9.61 -9.31
N ASP A 72 22.02 -9.83 -8.39
CA ASP A 72 22.58 -11.16 -8.08
C ASP A 72 21.55 -12.17 -7.58
N HIS A 73 20.38 -11.68 -7.14
CA HIS A 73 19.29 -12.49 -6.62
C HIS A 73 17.97 -12.17 -7.31
N GLU A 74 17.19 -13.20 -7.63
CA GLU A 74 15.86 -13.01 -8.21
C GLU A 74 14.85 -12.59 -7.13
N SER A 75 14.03 -11.59 -7.45
CA SER A 75 12.90 -11.18 -6.62
C SER A 75 11.81 -12.25 -6.57
N LEU A 76 11.28 -12.50 -5.37
CA LEU A 76 10.13 -13.39 -5.13
C LEU A 76 8.77 -12.71 -5.39
N TYR A 77 8.76 -11.46 -5.84
CA TYR A 77 7.53 -10.67 -5.92
C TYR A 77 6.54 -11.22 -6.95
N GLN A 78 7.04 -11.77 -8.06
CA GLN A 78 6.23 -12.44 -9.07
C GLN A 78 5.50 -13.67 -8.52
N THR A 79 6.15 -14.44 -7.64
CA THR A 79 5.48 -15.55 -6.94
C THR A 79 4.39 -15.06 -6.00
N CYS A 80 4.60 -13.91 -5.36
CA CYS A 80 3.63 -13.31 -4.44
C CYS A 80 2.43 -12.68 -5.14
N ASN A 81 2.59 -12.25 -6.40
CA ASN A 81 1.60 -11.48 -7.17
C ASN A 81 1.60 -11.89 -8.66
N PRO A 82 1.24 -13.16 -8.98
CA PRO A 82 1.40 -13.71 -10.34
C PRO A 82 0.47 -13.07 -11.39
N ALA A 83 -0.53 -12.29 -10.97
CA ALA A 83 -1.46 -11.60 -11.86
C ALA A 83 -0.92 -10.26 -12.40
N LEU A 84 0.22 -9.77 -11.89
CA LEU A 84 0.83 -8.52 -12.37
C LEU A 84 1.66 -8.79 -13.64
N THR A 85 1.85 -7.73 -14.43
CA THR A 85 2.76 -7.74 -15.58
C THR A 85 4.18 -7.44 -15.12
N PHE A 86 5.13 -8.31 -15.46
CA PHE A 86 6.54 -8.17 -15.08
C PHE A 86 7.42 -7.94 -16.30
N GLU A 87 8.35 -7.00 -16.17
CA GLU A 87 9.37 -6.67 -17.15
C GLU A 87 10.74 -6.75 -16.49
N SER A 88 11.60 -7.67 -16.96
CA SER A 88 12.98 -7.75 -16.49
C SER A 88 13.81 -6.66 -17.17
N VAL A 89 14.44 -5.80 -16.38
CA VAL A 89 15.22 -4.65 -16.87
C VAL A 89 16.53 -4.50 -16.11
N SER A 90 17.56 -3.94 -16.75
CA SER A 90 18.70 -3.43 -15.99
C SER A 90 18.34 -2.10 -15.33
N PHE A 91 19.02 -1.73 -14.24
CA PHE A 91 18.77 -0.43 -13.59
C PHE A 91 18.99 0.75 -14.56
N ALA A 92 19.96 0.62 -15.46
CA ALA A 92 20.29 1.64 -16.45
C ALA A 92 19.19 1.87 -17.50
N ASP A 93 18.26 0.93 -17.66
CA ASP A 93 17.13 1.04 -18.60
C ASP A 93 15.94 1.80 -18.00
N LEU A 94 15.96 2.06 -16.69
CA LEU A 94 14.92 2.87 -16.03
C LEU A 94 15.00 4.32 -16.52
N SER A 95 13.86 4.87 -16.94
CA SER A 95 13.78 6.24 -17.44
C SER A 95 13.85 7.26 -16.29
N SER A 96 14.75 8.25 -16.40
CA SER A 96 14.84 9.36 -15.45
C SER A 96 13.66 10.33 -15.51
N GLN A 97 12.83 10.25 -16.56
CA GLN A 97 11.61 11.04 -16.70
C GLN A 97 10.37 10.32 -16.16
N GLN A 98 10.52 9.06 -15.76
CA GLN A 98 9.43 8.25 -15.26
C GLN A 98 9.27 8.42 -13.74
N THR A 99 8.05 8.18 -13.27
CA THR A 99 7.73 8.15 -11.84
C THR A 99 7.24 6.76 -11.47
N TYR A 100 7.42 6.40 -10.20
CA TYR A 100 7.14 5.05 -9.73
C TYR A 100 6.19 5.12 -8.53
N ASN A 101 5.12 4.33 -8.54
CA ASN A 101 4.13 4.35 -7.48
C ASN A 101 4.69 3.84 -6.16
N LYS A 102 5.51 2.80 -6.21
CA LYS A 102 6.22 2.22 -5.06
C LYS A 102 7.37 1.35 -5.53
N CYS A 103 8.24 0.95 -4.60
CA CYS A 103 9.20 -0.12 -4.82
C CYS A 103 8.95 -1.26 -3.83
N VAL A 104 9.40 -2.46 -4.17
CA VAL A 104 9.30 -3.63 -3.31
C VAL A 104 10.60 -4.43 -3.33
N THR A 105 10.95 -4.98 -2.18
CA THR A 105 12.02 -5.96 -2.04
C THR A 105 11.38 -7.25 -1.57
N ALA A 106 11.33 -8.26 -2.45
CA ALA A 106 10.74 -9.55 -2.14
C ALA A 106 11.83 -10.63 -2.14
N TYR A 107 12.16 -11.17 -0.96
CA TYR A 107 13.26 -12.10 -0.81
C TYR A 107 13.13 -13.00 0.42
N ALA A 108 14.06 -13.95 0.61
CA ALA A 108 14.01 -14.90 1.72
C ALA A 108 13.92 -14.18 3.09
N PRO A 109 12.95 -14.51 3.96
CA PRO A 109 12.66 -13.76 5.19
C PRO A 109 13.89 -13.48 6.07
N ASP A 110 14.68 -14.50 6.38
CA ASP A 110 15.86 -14.36 7.25
C ASP A 110 16.95 -13.45 6.64
N LEU A 111 17.06 -13.39 5.31
CA LEU A 111 18.02 -12.52 4.63
C LEU A 111 17.48 -11.10 4.55
N LEU A 112 16.18 -10.95 4.29
CA LEU A 112 15.48 -9.67 4.28
C LEU A 112 15.58 -8.98 5.65
N ASP A 113 15.27 -9.69 6.74
CA ASP A 113 15.32 -9.13 8.10
C ASP A 113 16.74 -8.71 8.49
N ARG A 114 17.76 -9.50 8.10
CA ARG A 114 19.17 -9.13 8.30
C ARG A 114 19.57 -7.90 7.49
N GLY A 115 19.05 -7.74 6.28
CA GLY A 115 19.31 -6.56 5.45
C GLY A 115 18.63 -5.30 5.99
N ILE A 116 17.36 -5.40 6.38
CA ILE A 116 16.60 -4.29 6.99
C ILE A 116 17.29 -3.75 8.24
N ALA A 117 17.83 -4.63 9.09
CA ALA A 117 18.56 -4.24 10.30
C ALA A 117 19.85 -3.45 10.01
N GLN A 118 20.33 -3.44 8.77
CA GLN A 118 21.52 -2.72 8.32
C GLN A 118 21.21 -1.44 7.55
N PHE A 119 19.94 -1.14 7.26
CA PHE A 119 19.56 0.09 6.56
C PHE A 119 20.00 1.32 7.35
N SER A 120 20.52 2.30 6.62
CA SER A 120 20.80 3.62 7.18
C SER A 120 19.53 4.26 7.75
N SER A 121 19.63 4.87 8.93
CA SER A 121 18.47 5.45 9.62
C SER A 121 17.81 6.59 8.82
N ASP A 122 18.59 7.31 7.98
CA ASP A 122 18.08 8.40 7.14
C ASP A 122 17.05 7.93 6.09
N LEU A 123 17.04 6.63 5.77
CA LEU A 123 16.04 6.06 4.86
C LEU A 123 14.64 6.06 5.48
N PHE A 124 14.54 5.80 6.79
CA PHE A 124 13.26 5.82 7.51
C PHE A 124 12.73 7.25 7.71
N ASP A 125 13.62 8.25 7.67
CA ASP A 125 13.24 9.66 7.66
C ASP A 125 12.72 10.10 6.28
N LYS A 126 13.28 9.55 5.19
CA LYS A 126 12.95 9.92 3.80
C LYS A 126 11.83 9.12 3.17
N TYR A 127 11.58 7.91 3.65
CA TYR A 127 10.62 6.97 3.04
C TYR A 127 9.72 6.34 4.09
N GLU A 128 8.56 5.86 3.64
CA GLU A 128 7.79 4.89 4.40
C GLU A 128 8.28 3.49 4.03
N ILE A 129 8.81 2.78 5.03
CA ILE A 129 9.42 1.46 4.87
C ILE A 129 8.76 0.52 5.86
N PHE A 130 8.08 -0.50 5.37
CA PHE A 130 7.44 -1.49 6.24
C PHE A 130 7.38 -2.86 5.58
N LYS A 131 7.45 -3.91 6.40
CA LYS A 131 7.33 -5.29 5.96
C LYS A 131 5.85 -5.67 5.91
N SER A 132 5.30 -5.90 4.72
CA SER A 132 3.88 -6.24 4.54
C SER A 132 3.62 -7.75 4.57
N ARG A 133 4.64 -8.57 4.28
CA ARG A 133 4.65 -10.02 4.49
C ARG A 133 6.07 -10.43 4.91
N ASP A 134 6.26 -11.60 5.52
CA ASP A 134 7.58 -12.05 5.99
C ASP A 134 8.71 -11.96 4.95
N MET A 135 8.36 -12.16 3.68
CA MET A 135 9.28 -12.11 2.54
C MET A 135 9.18 -10.83 1.71
N LEU A 136 8.37 -9.84 2.10
CA LEU A 136 8.03 -8.67 1.29
C LEU A 136 8.15 -7.37 2.10
N LEU A 137 9.14 -6.57 1.72
CA LEU A 137 9.31 -5.20 2.17
C LEU A 137 8.73 -4.24 1.13
N GLU A 138 7.97 -3.26 1.59
CA GLU A 138 7.43 -2.18 0.77
C GLU A 138 8.13 -0.86 1.06
N TRP A 139 8.40 -0.13 -0.01
CA TRP A 139 8.93 1.22 0.01
C TRP A 139 7.90 2.15 -0.59
N SER A 140 7.57 3.24 0.08
CA SER A 140 6.68 4.28 -0.45
C SER A 140 7.25 5.67 -0.12
N PRO A 141 6.86 6.72 -0.87
CA PRO A 141 7.29 8.08 -0.54
C PRO A 141 6.92 8.44 0.91
N LYS A 142 7.65 9.38 1.53
CA LYS A 142 7.37 9.76 2.92
C LYS A 142 5.92 10.19 3.09
N ASN A 143 5.31 9.83 4.22
CA ASN A 143 3.91 10.12 4.56
C ASN A 143 2.88 9.45 3.62
N VAL A 144 3.28 8.53 2.74
CA VAL A 144 2.32 7.72 1.96
C VAL A 144 1.85 6.54 2.81
N HIS A 145 0.71 6.73 3.45
CA HIS A 145 -0.02 5.69 4.19
C HIS A 145 -1.54 5.90 4.07
N LYS A 146 -2.33 4.86 4.37
CA LYS A 146 -3.77 4.83 4.07
C LYS A 146 -4.53 6.00 4.71
N ALA A 147 -4.18 6.38 5.94
CA ALA A 147 -4.78 7.56 6.59
C ALA A 147 -4.55 8.88 5.82
N ASN A 148 -3.36 9.10 5.26
CA ASN A 148 -3.09 10.31 4.47
C ASN A 148 -3.86 10.30 3.15
N GLY A 149 -3.98 9.13 2.51
CA GLY A 149 -4.84 8.98 1.33
C GLY A 149 -6.30 9.32 1.63
N LEU A 150 -6.82 8.88 2.78
CA LEU A 150 -8.18 9.24 3.23
C LEU A 150 -8.31 10.73 3.54
N GLU A 151 -7.34 11.33 4.22
CA GLU A 151 -7.30 12.76 4.52
C GLU A 151 -7.38 13.62 3.25
N LYS A 152 -6.62 13.24 2.22
CA LYS A 152 -6.68 13.86 0.89
C LYS A 152 -8.06 13.70 0.27
N LEU A 153 -8.61 12.48 0.27
CA LEU A 153 -9.93 12.22 -0.31
C LEU A 153 -11.03 13.04 0.38
N ILE A 154 -11.09 13.04 1.71
CA ILE A 154 -12.14 13.79 2.43
C ILE A 154 -12.03 15.30 2.22
N SER A 155 -10.81 15.81 2.02
CA SER A 155 -10.58 17.22 1.68
C SER A 155 -11.20 17.58 0.32
N HIS A 156 -11.18 16.65 -0.65
CA HIS A 156 -11.88 16.83 -1.93
C HIS A 156 -13.40 16.72 -1.79
N LEU A 157 -13.89 15.85 -0.89
CA LEU A 157 -15.33 15.62 -0.68
C LEU A 157 -15.98 16.68 0.22
N GLY A 158 -15.18 17.42 0.99
CA GLY A 158 -15.68 18.39 1.97
C GLY A 158 -16.36 17.73 3.16
N ILE A 159 -15.95 16.51 3.53
CA ILE A 159 -16.46 15.78 4.71
C ILE A 159 -15.43 15.79 5.84
N GLU A 160 -15.91 15.65 7.08
CA GLU A 160 -15.08 15.63 8.27
C GLU A 160 -14.55 14.22 8.57
N GLN A 161 -13.38 14.14 9.21
CA GLN A 161 -12.79 12.89 9.68
C GLN A 161 -13.75 12.06 10.56
N SER A 162 -14.61 12.73 11.35
CA SER A 162 -15.64 12.11 12.19
C SER A 162 -16.73 11.39 11.39
N GLU A 163 -16.87 11.70 10.10
CA GLU A 163 -17.83 11.07 9.19
C GLU A 163 -17.25 9.83 8.48
N VAL A 164 -15.98 9.49 8.75
CA VAL A 164 -15.30 8.36 8.11
C VAL A 164 -15.36 7.12 8.98
N MET A 165 -15.83 6.01 8.40
CA MET A 165 -15.66 4.66 8.92
C MET A 165 -14.60 3.91 8.11
N THR A 166 -13.67 3.23 8.78
CA THR A 166 -12.66 2.38 8.13
C THR A 166 -12.72 0.96 8.68
N CYS A 167 -12.53 -0.04 7.82
CA CYS A 167 -12.40 -1.45 8.19
C CYS A 167 -11.01 -1.98 7.77
N GLY A 168 -10.33 -2.74 8.64
CA GLY A 168 -8.99 -3.24 8.35
C GLY A 168 -8.53 -4.33 9.31
N ASP A 169 -7.42 -4.97 8.96
CA ASP A 169 -6.90 -6.14 9.68
C ASP A 169 -5.38 -6.17 9.78
N GLU A 170 -4.66 -5.58 8.84
CA GLU A 170 -3.22 -5.72 8.73
C GLU A 170 -2.45 -4.48 9.24
N ALA A 171 -1.13 -4.64 9.43
CA ALA A 171 -0.30 -3.56 10.00
C ALA A 171 -0.37 -2.25 9.18
N ASN A 172 -0.57 -2.33 7.86
CA ASN A 172 -0.73 -1.15 7.01
C ASN A 172 -2.08 -0.43 7.18
N ASP A 173 -3.06 -1.04 7.85
CA ASP A 173 -4.35 -0.44 8.22
C ASP A 173 -4.28 0.36 9.52
N LEU A 174 -3.27 0.13 10.36
CA LEU A 174 -3.18 0.71 11.71
C LEU A 174 -3.35 2.24 11.70
N SER A 175 -2.73 2.91 10.72
CA SER A 175 -2.84 4.37 10.57
C SER A 175 -4.29 4.82 10.31
N MET A 176 -5.00 4.19 9.37
CA MET A 176 -6.36 4.59 9.01
C MET A 176 -7.37 4.24 10.09
N ILE A 177 -7.19 3.09 10.75
CA ILE A 177 -8.08 2.63 11.82
C ILE A 177 -8.00 3.57 13.03
N LYS A 178 -6.80 3.98 13.41
CA LYS A 178 -6.60 4.94 14.49
C LYS A 178 -7.12 6.34 14.13
N TRP A 179 -7.03 6.70 12.85
CA TRP A 179 -7.38 8.03 12.36
C TRP A 179 -8.88 8.21 12.15
N ALA A 180 -9.62 7.22 11.65
CA ALA A 180 -11.02 7.39 11.31
C ALA A 180 -11.91 7.78 12.52
N GLY A 181 -13.00 8.51 12.26
CA GLY A 181 -14.03 8.76 13.26
C GLY A 181 -14.61 7.47 13.86
N LEU A 182 -14.69 6.42 13.03
CA LEU A 182 -14.99 5.06 13.45
C LEU A 182 -14.03 4.04 12.80
N GLY A 183 -12.97 3.69 13.52
CA GLY A 183 -12.05 2.61 13.16
C GLY A 183 -12.57 1.24 13.59
N VAL A 184 -12.69 0.31 12.65
CA VAL A 184 -13.20 -1.05 12.85
C VAL A 184 -12.12 -2.08 12.49
N ALA A 185 -11.64 -2.82 13.50
CA ALA A 185 -10.74 -3.94 13.28
C ALA A 185 -11.54 -5.23 13.03
N MET A 186 -11.17 -6.01 12.01
CA MET A 186 -11.74 -7.34 11.79
C MET A 186 -11.28 -8.34 12.88
N GLN A 187 -11.99 -9.46 13.07
CA GLN A 187 -11.58 -10.43 14.09
C GLN A 187 -10.29 -11.17 13.74
N ASN A 188 -9.92 -11.28 12.47
CA ASN A 188 -8.63 -11.80 12.03
C ASN A 188 -7.51 -10.75 12.09
N ALA A 189 -7.79 -9.51 12.53
CA ALA A 189 -6.80 -8.45 12.59
C ALA A 189 -5.64 -8.74 13.54
N VAL A 190 -4.47 -8.22 13.20
CA VAL A 190 -3.29 -8.24 14.08
C VAL A 190 -3.58 -7.47 15.37
N ALA A 191 -2.93 -7.89 16.47
CA ALA A 191 -3.21 -7.34 17.80
C ALA A 191 -3.10 -5.80 17.86
N ALA A 192 -2.07 -5.22 17.23
CA ALA A 192 -1.85 -3.79 17.20
C ALA A 192 -3.02 -3.01 16.54
N VAL A 193 -3.70 -3.59 15.54
CA VAL A 193 -4.86 -2.96 14.89
C VAL A 193 -6.09 -3.03 15.79
N LYS A 194 -6.32 -4.16 16.46
CA LYS A 194 -7.43 -4.32 17.41
C LYS A 194 -7.30 -3.38 18.61
N GLU A 195 -6.08 -3.14 19.09
CA GLU A 195 -5.80 -2.28 20.25
C GLU A 195 -6.17 -0.81 20.01
N VAL A 196 -6.07 -0.33 18.76
CA VAL A 196 -6.36 1.07 18.41
C VAL A 196 -7.76 1.29 17.85
N ALA A 197 -8.48 0.22 17.51
CA ALA A 197 -9.81 0.30 16.92
C ALA A 197 -10.88 0.71 17.94
N ASN A 198 -11.89 1.46 17.47
CA ASN A 198 -13.07 1.76 18.27
C ASN A 198 -13.97 0.52 18.44
N VAL A 199 -13.99 -0.34 17.43
CA VAL A 199 -14.78 -1.58 17.40
C VAL A 199 -13.92 -2.71 16.86
N VAL A 200 -13.98 -3.86 17.51
CA VAL A 200 -13.50 -5.13 16.94
C VAL A 200 -14.71 -5.94 16.53
N THR A 201 -14.77 -6.39 15.27
CA THR A 201 -15.87 -7.24 14.80
C THR A 201 -15.85 -8.59 15.54
N PRO A 202 -17.01 -9.26 15.72
CA PRO A 202 -17.05 -10.58 16.34
C PRO A 202 -16.63 -11.71 15.37
N MET A 203 -16.39 -11.38 14.11
CA MET A 203 -16.27 -12.32 12.98
C MET A 203 -15.11 -11.92 12.06
N THR A 204 -14.57 -12.89 11.35
CA THR A 204 -13.43 -12.73 10.42
C THR A 204 -13.89 -12.26 9.04
N ASN A 205 -12.93 -11.94 8.16
CA ASN A 205 -13.21 -11.64 6.75
C ASN A 205 -13.96 -12.80 6.04
N ASP A 206 -13.69 -14.06 6.39
CA ASP A 206 -14.37 -15.25 5.83
C ASP A 206 -15.82 -15.39 6.30
N GLU A 207 -16.22 -14.58 7.30
CA GLU A 207 -17.54 -14.58 7.94
C GLU A 207 -18.26 -13.23 7.71
N ASP A 208 -17.89 -12.49 6.66
CA ASP A 208 -18.52 -11.22 6.25
C ASP A 208 -18.38 -10.05 7.26
N ALA A 209 -17.22 -9.94 7.92
CA ALA A 209 -16.95 -8.87 8.90
C ALA A 209 -17.24 -7.44 8.40
N VAL A 210 -16.94 -7.16 7.13
CA VAL A 210 -17.20 -5.84 6.53
C VAL A 210 -18.70 -5.59 6.38
N ALA A 211 -19.47 -6.59 5.93
CA ALA A 211 -20.92 -6.47 5.80
C ALA A 211 -21.57 -6.21 7.16
N TRP A 212 -21.17 -6.96 8.19
CA TRP A 212 -21.65 -6.75 9.55
C TRP A 212 -21.37 -5.33 10.08
N ALA A 213 -20.18 -4.79 9.80
CA ALA A 213 -19.82 -3.44 10.22
C ALA A 213 -20.74 -2.39 9.56
N ILE A 214 -20.98 -2.52 8.25
CA ILE A 214 -21.88 -1.63 7.49
C ILE A 214 -23.31 -1.73 8.00
N GLU A 215 -23.87 -2.94 8.12
CA GLU A 215 -25.24 -3.15 8.60
C GLU A 215 -25.45 -2.57 10.01
N LYS A 216 -24.46 -2.73 10.88
CA LYS A 216 -24.56 -2.30 12.27
C LYS A 216 -24.32 -0.81 12.49
N HIS A 217 -23.51 -0.16 11.67
CA HIS A 217 -23.05 1.21 11.96
C HIS A 217 -23.51 2.23 10.92
N VAL A 218 -23.89 1.81 9.70
CA VAL A 218 -24.27 2.70 8.60
C VAL A 218 -25.76 2.57 8.25
N LEU A 219 -26.28 1.35 8.10
CA LEU A 219 -27.65 1.11 7.56
C LEU A 219 -28.77 1.09 8.62
N LYS A 220 -28.52 1.61 9.83
CA LYS A 220 -29.49 1.62 10.92
C LYS A 220 -30.65 2.57 10.72
#